data_AF-A0A7C4E9J2-F1
#
_entry.id   AF-A0A7C4E9J2-F1
#
_cell.length_a   1.000
_cell.length_b   1.000
_cell.length_c   1.000
_cell.angle_alpha   90.00
_cell.angle_beta   90.00
_cell.angle_gamma   90.00
#
_symmetry.space_group_name_H-M   'P 1'
#
loop_
_entity.id
_entity.type
_entity.pdbx_description
1 polymer ?
#
loop_
_entity_poly.entity_id
_entity_poly.type
_entity_poly.pdbx_seq_one_letter_code
_entity_poly.pdbx_strand_id
1 'polypeptide(L)'
;YNAYGETESDVLIHPRALYRVLHAYEDPFDFAAREPIVAALIDRCRADLAAARAVAPAYADERCALYRLPDEPWARRVHGTFAHRLASDDPARAYAVVRVRADGTFSVSVRAPRGADALCRRFPNGGGRATAAGIDGLPAERLEEFVRSFRALDWCQEPSR
;
A
#
# COMPACT_ATOMS: atom_id res chain seq x y z
N TYR A 1 -4.24 6.49 -8.14
CA TYR A 1 -4.51 7.38 -6.99
C TYR A 1 -5.98 7.78 -6.84
N ASN A 2 -6.86 7.38 -7.77
CA ASN A 2 -8.32 7.52 -7.65
C ASN A 2 -8.99 6.14 -7.52
N ALA A 3 -8.43 5.29 -6.65
CA ALA A 3 -9.01 3.99 -6.33
C ALA A 3 -9.81 4.13 -5.03
N TYR A 4 -10.88 3.33 -4.88
CA TYR A 4 -11.56 3.22 -3.60
C TYR A 4 -10.55 2.72 -2.55
N GLY A 5 -10.42 3.46 -1.45
CA GLY A 5 -9.67 3.04 -0.28
C GLY A 5 -10.55 2.13 0.56
N GLU A 6 -11.15 2.69 1.60
CA GLU A 6 -12.15 2.00 2.42
C GLU A 6 -13.54 2.65 2.28
N THR A 7 -13.58 3.91 1.85
CA THR A 7 -14.80 4.71 1.77
C THR A 7 -14.93 5.41 0.42
N GLU A 8 -16.16 5.74 0.01
CA GLU A 8 -16.39 6.51 -1.22
C GLU A 8 -15.80 7.93 -1.16
N SER A 9 -15.55 8.47 0.02
CA SER A 9 -14.89 9.77 0.20
C SER A 9 -13.38 9.74 -0.06
N ASP A 10 -12.77 8.56 -0.23
CA ASP A 10 -11.35 8.44 -0.52
C ASP A 10 -11.02 8.79 -1.99
N VAL A 11 -12.01 8.75 -2.91
CA VAL A 11 -11.82 9.17 -4.31
C VAL A 11 -12.03 10.67 -4.48
N LEU A 12 -11.26 11.31 -5.36
CA LEU A 12 -11.44 12.74 -5.67
C LEU A 12 -12.57 12.97 -6.67
N ILE A 13 -12.81 11.95 -7.51
CA ILE A 13 -13.86 11.92 -8.51
C ILE A 13 -14.44 10.51 -8.54
N HIS A 14 -15.76 10.39 -8.63
CA HIS A 14 -16.40 9.10 -8.74
C HIS A 14 -15.91 8.37 -10.02
N PRO A 15 -15.55 7.08 -9.99
CA PRO A 15 -15.03 6.35 -11.16
C PRO A 15 -15.92 6.44 -12.41
N ARG A 16 -17.25 6.41 -12.23
CA ARG A 16 -18.21 6.62 -13.33
C ARG A 16 -18.08 8.00 -13.98
N ALA A 17 -17.83 9.05 -13.20
CA ALA A 17 -17.63 10.40 -13.72
C ALA A 17 -16.25 10.50 -14.39
N LEU A 18 -15.20 9.96 -13.75
CA LEU A 18 -13.86 9.91 -14.34
C LEU A 18 -13.84 9.19 -15.68
N TYR A 19 -14.54 8.06 -15.78
CA TYR A 19 -14.67 7.30 -17.03
C TYR A 19 -15.29 8.14 -18.15
N ARG A 20 -16.34 8.92 -17.86
CA ARG A 20 -16.99 9.78 -18.85
C ARG A 20 -16.05 10.87 -19.36
N VAL A 21 -15.27 11.48 -18.47
CA VAL A 21 -14.27 12.47 -18.85
C VAL A 21 -13.18 11.83 -19.70
N LEU A 22 -12.64 10.69 -19.27
CA LEU A 22 -11.57 9.99 -19.99
C LEU A 22 -12.03 9.51 -21.39
N HIS A 23 -13.26 9.01 -21.51
CA HIS A 23 -13.83 8.56 -22.79
C HIS A 23 -14.07 9.71 -23.79
N ALA A 24 -14.06 10.97 -23.36
CA ALA A 24 -14.15 12.12 -24.26
C ALA A 24 -12.84 12.39 -25.02
N TYR A 25 -11.74 11.76 -24.63
CA TYR A 25 -10.43 11.91 -25.25
C TYR A 25 -10.07 10.64 -26.03
N GLU A 26 -9.62 10.80 -27.27
CA GLU A 26 -9.05 9.71 -28.06
C GLU A 26 -7.64 9.34 -27.58
N ASP A 27 -6.83 10.35 -27.23
CA ASP A 27 -5.48 10.17 -26.70
C ASP A 27 -5.45 10.34 -25.17
N PRO A 28 -5.03 9.32 -24.39
CA PRO A 28 -4.87 9.43 -22.95
C PRO A 28 -3.83 10.49 -22.50
N PHE A 29 -2.87 10.86 -23.34
CA PHE A 29 -1.90 11.91 -23.04
C PHE A 29 -2.54 13.31 -23.14
N ASP A 30 -3.48 13.51 -24.07
CA ASP A 30 -4.26 14.74 -24.13
C ASP A 30 -5.14 14.91 -22.88
N PHE A 31 -5.79 13.83 -22.43
CA PHE A 31 -6.49 13.81 -21.14
C PHE A 31 -5.55 14.21 -20.00
N ALA A 32 -4.36 13.59 -19.93
CA ALA A 32 -3.37 13.86 -18.89
C ALA A 32 -2.90 15.33 -18.86
N ALA A 33 -2.76 15.94 -20.04
CA ALA A 33 -2.26 17.30 -20.19
C ALA A 33 -3.34 18.38 -19.96
N ARG A 34 -4.61 18.08 -20.26
CA ARG A 34 -5.67 19.11 -20.33
C ARG A 34 -6.65 19.07 -19.16
N GLU A 35 -6.82 17.91 -18.51
CA GLU A 35 -7.83 17.78 -17.47
C GLU A 35 -7.32 18.18 -16.07
N PRO A 36 -7.96 19.16 -15.39
CA PRO A 36 -7.54 19.61 -14.05
C PRO A 36 -7.53 18.49 -13.00
N ILE A 37 -8.36 17.47 -13.19
CA ILE A 37 -8.44 16.32 -12.28
C ILE A 37 -7.10 15.60 -12.16
N VAL A 38 -6.28 15.59 -13.21
CA VAL A 38 -4.99 14.91 -13.25
C VAL A 38 -4.00 15.62 -12.34
N ALA A 39 -3.90 16.95 -12.45
CA ALA A 39 -3.08 17.77 -11.57
C ALA A 39 -3.50 17.61 -10.10
N ALA A 40 -4.81 17.67 -9.82
CA ALA A 40 -5.35 17.49 -8.47
C ALA A 40 -5.00 16.10 -7.88
N LEU A 41 -5.07 15.04 -8.68
CA LEU A 41 -4.68 13.69 -8.25
C LEU A 41 -3.18 13.57 -7.98
N ILE A 42 -2.33 14.22 -8.79
CA ILE A 42 -0.87 14.25 -8.60
C ILE A 42 -0.52 14.99 -7.31
N ASP A 43 -1.09 16.17 -7.09
CA ASP A 43 -0.80 16.96 -5.89
C ASP A 43 -1.27 16.27 -4.62
N ARG A 44 -2.44 15.63 -4.65
CA ARG A 44 -2.92 14.82 -3.52
C ARG A 44 -2.00 13.62 -3.25
N CYS A 45 -1.54 12.94 -4.30
CA CYS A 45 -0.57 11.85 -4.19
C CYS A 45 0.74 12.33 -3.53
N ARG A 46 1.25 13.48 -3.96
CA ARG A 46 2.47 14.08 -3.41
C ARG A 46 2.30 14.43 -1.93
N ALA A 47 1.19 15.06 -1.56
CA ALA A 47 0.90 15.44 -0.17
C ALA A 47 0.79 14.22 0.75
N ASP A 48 0.01 13.21 0.34
CA ASP A 48 -0.17 11.99 1.12
C ASP A 48 1.14 11.18 1.25
N LEU A 49 1.97 11.13 0.19
CA LEU A 49 3.31 10.51 0.25
C LEU A 49 4.26 11.29 1.15
N ALA A 50 4.20 12.62 1.17
CA ALA A 50 4.99 13.43 2.08
C ALA A 50 4.60 13.16 3.54
N ALA A 51 3.31 13.06 3.84
CA ALA A 51 2.82 12.67 5.16
C ALA A 51 3.30 11.26 5.54
N ALA A 52 3.22 10.28 4.62
CA ALA A 52 3.70 8.92 4.87
C ALA A 52 5.22 8.86 5.13
N ARG A 53 6.02 9.63 4.39
CA ARG A 53 7.48 9.72 4.58
C ARG A 53 7.89 10.35 5.92
N ALA A 54 7.01 11.17 6.52
CA ALA A 54 7.24 11.74 7.84
C ALA A 54 7.00 10.75 8.98
N VAL A 55 6.36 9.60 8.70
CA VAL A 55 6.14 8.54 9.70
C VAL A 55 7.43 7.74 9.90
N ALA A 56 7.93 7.70 11.12
CA ALA A 56 9.05 6.84 11.48
C ALA A 56 8.65 5.35 11.38
N PRO A 57 9.54 4.45 10.93
CA PRO A 57 9.26 3.03 10.94
C PRO A 57 9.09 2.54 12.38
N ALA A 58 8.08 1.69 12.61
CA ALA A 58 7.91 0.99 13.88
C ALA A 58 9.04 -0.05 14.10
N TYR A 59 9.63 -0.53 13.00
CA TYR A 59 10.83 -1.36 13.01
C TYR A 59 11.60 -1.17 11.71
N ALA A 60 12.93 -1.16 11.79
CA ALA A 60 13.80 -1.08 10.64
C ALA A 60 15.14 -1.78 10.93
N ASP A 61 15.54 -2.73 10.09
CA ASP A 61 16.89 -3.26 9.99
C ASP A 61 17.34 -3.34 8.52
N GLU A 62 18.52 -3.89 8.24
CA GLU A 62 19.06 -4.02 6.88
C GLU A 62 18.18 -4.86 5.94
N ARG A 63 17.35 -5.77 6.47
CA ARG A 63 16.58 -6.75 5.68
C ARG A 63 15.14 -6.30 5.45
N CYS A 64 14.57 -5.55 6.41
CA CYS A 64 13.19 -5.13 6.33
C CYS A 64 12.87 -3.85 7.10
N ALA A 65 11.74 -3.23 6.77
CA ALA A 65 11.13 -2.14 7.53
C ALA A 65 9.62 -2.35 7.65
N LEU A 66 9.08 -1.95 8.79
CA LEU A 66 7.64 -1.95 9.05
C LEU A 66 7.18 -0.56 9.45
N TYR A 67 6.17 -0.05 8.77
CA TYR A 67 5.52 1.23 9.05
C TYR A 67 4.11 0.99 9.55
N ARG A 68 3.71 1.74 10.58
CA ARG A 68 2.32 1.80 11.05
C ARG A 68 1.79 3.20 10.75
N LEU A 69 0.86 3.29 9.81
CA LEU A 69 0.21 4.55 9.47
C LEU A 69 -0.94 4.83 10.44
N PRO A 70 -1.23 6.11 10.74
CA PRO A 70 -2.38 6.48 11.56
C PRO A 70 -3.71 6.20 10.84
N ASP A 71 -4.82 6.22 11.59
CA ASP A 71 -6.17 6.14 11.02
C ASP A 71 -6.59 7.49 10.44
N GLU A 72 -5.99 7.86 9.32
CA GLU A 72 -6.26 9.12 8.64
C GLU A 72 -6.64 8.87 7.17
N PRO A 73 -7.49 9.72 6.56
CA PRO A 73 -7.90 9.52 5.16
C PRO A 73 -6.72 9.43 4.17
N TRP A 74 -5.65 10.20 4.40
CA TRP A 74 -4.45 10.14 3.55
C TRP A 74 -3.73 8.79 3.67
N ALA A 75 -3.72 8.18 4.86
CA ALA A 75 -3.08 6.90 5.11
C ALA A 75 -3.81 5.77 4.36
N ARG A 76 -5.14 5.83 4.31
CA ARG A 76 -5.97 4.89 3.53
C ARG A 76 -5.64 4.95 2.04
N ARG A 77 -5.51 6.16 1.49
CA ARG A 77 -5.20 6.37 0.06
C ARG A 77 -3.80 5.94 -0.32
N VAL A 78 -2.81 6.23 0.53
CA VAL A 78 -1.40 6.03 0.20
C VAL A 78 -0.88 4.65 0.56
N HIS A 79 -1.58 3.86 1.38
CA HIS A 79 -1.12 2.60 1.96
C HIS A 79 -0.30 1.70 1.01
N GLY A 80 -0.90 1.26 -0.10
CA GLY A 80 -0.20 0.42 -1.09
C GLY A 80 0.82 1.18 -1.93
N THR A 81 0.59 2.46 -2.21
CA THR A 81 1.50 3.32 -2.99
C THR A 81 2.78 3.61 -2.21
N PHE A 82 2.70 3.83 -0.91
CA PHE A 82 3.84 4.04 -0.04
C PHE A 82 4.69 2.77 0.06
N ALA A 83 4.07 1.60 0.28
CA ALA A 83 4.78 0.32 0.26
C ALA A 83 5.51 0.09 -1.07
N HIS A 84 4.85 0.37 -2.20
CA HIS A 84 5.45 0.28 -3.52
C HIS A 84 6.62 1.25 -3.69
N ARG A 85 6.48 2.49 -3.21
CA ARG A 85 7.53 3.51 -3.34
C ARG A 85 8.76 3.16 -2.52
N LEU A 86 8.59 2.68 -1.28
CA LEU A 86 9.68 2.19 -0.44
C LEU A 86 10.46 1.07 -1.14
N ALA A 87 9.78 0.08 -1.69
CA ALA A 87 10.41 -1.03 -2.42
C ALA A 87 11.03 -0.60 -3.77
N SER A 88 10.60 0.52 -4.34
CA SER A 88 11.23 1.08 -5.54
C SER A 88 12.48 1.88 -5.20
N ASP A 89 12.51 2.54 -4.03
CA ASP A 89 13.66 3.29 -3.53
C ASP A 89 14.77 2.33 -3.03
N ASP A 90 14.43 1.16 -2.48
CA ASP A 90 15.38 0.09 -2.10
C ASP A 90 14.77 -1.32 -2.37
N PRO A 91 14.99 -1.89 -3.57
CA PRO A 91 14.37 -3.16 -3.98
C PRO A 91 14.89 -4.40 -3.28
N ALA A 92 16.04 -4.33 -2.60
CA ALA A 92 16.63 -5.47 -1.90
C ALA A 92 15.99 -5.69 -0.52
N ARG A 93 15.24 -4.71 -0.01
CA ARG A 93 14.66 -4.71 1.31
C ARG A 93 13.16 -5.00 1.28
N ALA A 94 12.68 -5.72 2.30
CA ALA A 94 11.25 -5.96 2.48
C ALA A 94 10.56 -4.83 3.27
N TYR A 95 9.33 -4.50 2.89
CA TYR A 95 8.52 -3.44 3.47
C TYR A 95 7.13 -3.97 3.81
N ALA A 96 6.72 -3.75 5.06
CA ALA A 96 5.34 -3.90 5.48
C ALA A 96 4.77 -2.53 5.87
N VAL A 97 3.63 -2.16 5.30
CA VAL A 97 2.87 -0.98 5.71
C VAL A 97 1.55 -1.46 6.30
N VAL A 98 1.30 -1.07 7.55
CA VAL A 98 0.14 -1.50 8.34
C VAL A 98 -0.72 -0.28 8.64
N ARG A 99 -2.04 -0.43 8.52
CA ARG A 99 -3.03 0.55 9.02
C ARG A 99 -4.16 -0.16 9.75
N VAL A 100 -4.75 0.50 10.74
CA VAL A 100 -6.00 0.04 11.37
C VAL A 100 -7.19 0.37 10.48
N ARG A 101 -8.15 -0.54 10.36
CA ARG A 101 -9.43 -0.44 9.64
C ARG A 101 -10.53 0.08 10.56
N ALA A 102 -11.63 0.57 9.98
CA ALA A 102 -12.75 1.09 10.77
C ALA A 102 -13.40 0.02 11.67
N ASP A 103 -13.30 -1.25 11.29
CA ASP A 103 -13.78 -2.42 12.04
C ASP A 103 -12.80 -2.89 13.14
N GLY A 104 -11.68 -2.18 13.35
CA GLY A 104 -10.65 -2.51 14.34
C GLY A 104 -9.64 -3.57 13.90
N THR A 105 -9.82 -4.19 12.72
CA THR A 105 -8.81 -5.08 12.12
C THR A 105 -7.70 -4.28 11.44
N PHE A 106 -6.67 -4.95 10.90
CA PHE A 106 -5.57 -4.28 10.20
C PHE A 106 -5.56 -4.62 8.70
N SER A 107 -5.23 -3.62 7.88
CA SER A 107 -4.82 -3.84 6.49
C SER A 107 -3.31 -3.77 6.38
N VAL A 108 -2.72 -4.75 5.70
CA VAL A 108 -1.27 -4.91 5.57
C VAL A 108 -0.91 -4.96 4.10
N SER A 109 0.02 -4.10 3.66
CA SER A 109 0.65 -4.19 2.34
C SER A 109 2.09 -4.64 2.51
N VAL A 110 2.47 -5.73 1.85
CA VAL A 110 3.83 -6.26 1.86
C VAL A 110 4.44 -6.09 0.47
N ARG A 111 5.64 -5.52 0.42
CA ARG A 111 6.53 -5.55 -0.75
C ARG A 111 7.84 -6.17 -0.31
N ALA A 112 8.37 -7.08 -1.10
CA ALA A 112 9.62 -7.74 -0.78
C ALA A 112 10.29 -8.23 -2.07
N PRO A 113 11.60 -8.52 -2.05
CA PRO A 113 12.29 -9.16 -3.17
C PRO A 113 11.61 -10.47 -3.59
N ARG A 114 11.02 -11.20 -2.63
CA ARG A 114 10.33 -12.49 -2.81
C ARG A 114 9.51 -12.85 -1.57
N GLY A 115 8.72 -13.93 -1.64
CA GLY A 115 8.04 -14.55 -0.48
C GLY A 115 6.91 -13.74 0.17
N ALA A 116 6.51 -12.61 -0.41
CA ALA A 116 5.46 -11.76 0.16
C ALA A 116 4.11 -12.50 0.24
N ASP A 117 3.75 -13.25 -0.80
CA ASP A 117 2.53 -14.06 -0.84
C ASP A 117 2.57 -15.23 0.14
N ALA A 118 3.70 -15.92 0.24
CA ALA A 118 3.90 -17.02 1.19
C ALA A 118 3.69 -16.56 2.64
N LEU A 119 4.21 -15.37 3.00
CA LEU A 119 3.93 -14.77 4.31
C LEU A 119 2.44 -14.45 4.47
N CYS A 120 1.85 -13.72 3.51
CA CYS A 120 0.49 -13.22 3.66
C CYS A 120 -0.54 -14.35 3.73
N ARG A 121 -0.38 -15.44 2.97
CA ARG A 121 -1.29 -16.61 2.97
C ARG A 121 -1.38 -17.34 4.32
N ARG A 122 -0.47 -17.07 5.27
CA ARG A 122 -0.54 -17.61 6.64
C ARG A 122 -1.60 -16.92 7.51
N PHE A 123 -2.17 -15.82 7.02
CA PHE A 123 -3.17 -15.02 7.69
C PHE A 123 -4.50 -15.03 6.91
N PRO A 124 -5.65 -14.86 7.58
CA PRO A 124 -6.96 -14.86 6.91
C PRO A 124 -7.03 -13.69 5.94
N ASN A 125 -7.68 -13.89 4.79
CA ASN A 125 -7.78 -12.88 3.72
C ASN A 125 -6.40 -12.38 3.21
N GLY A 126 -5.35 -13.14 3.46
CA GLY A 126 -4.01 -12.84 2.98
C GLY A 126 -3.71 -13.50 1.63
N GLY A 127 -3.11 -12.75 0.71
CA GLY A 127 -2.78 -13.25 -0.62
C GLY A 127 -2.00 -12.25 -1.47
N GLY A 128 -1.68 -12.65 -2.69
CA GLY A 128 -0.97 -11.80 -3.66
C GLY A 128 0.06 -12.57 -4.47
N ARG A 129 1.11 -11.84 -4.87
CA ARG A 129 2.21 -12.31 -5.72
C ARG A 129 3.52 -12.35 -4.92
N ALA A 130 4.51 -13.06 -5.46
CA ALA A 130 5.82 -13.28 -4.83
C ALA A 130 6.47 -12.01 -4.25
N THR A 131 6.36 -10.88 -4.94
CA THR A 131 6.99 -9.61 -4.52
C THR A 131 6.02 -8.58 -3.97
N ALA A 132 4.71 -8.83 -4.08
CA ALA A 132 3.67 -7.89 -3.72
C ALA A 132 2.41 -8.62 -3.26
N ALA A 133 2.16 -8.58 -1.95
CA ALA A 133 1.04 -9.24 -1.32
C ALA A 133 0.43 -8.34 -0.24
N GLY A 134 -0.68 -8.79 0.34
CA GLY A 134 -1.32 -8.08 1.43
C GLY A 134 -2.29 -8.94 2.20
N ILE A 135 -2.77 -8.39 3.31
CA ILE A 135 -3.78 -8.98 4.17
C ILE A 135 -4.85 -7.91 4.36
N ASP A 136 -6.10 -8.24 4.06
CA ASP A 136 -7.23 -7.35 4.33
C ASP A 136 -8.08 -7.88 5.47
N GLY A 137 -8.01 -7.22 6.63
CA GLY A 137 -8.73 -7.65 7.82
C GLY A 137 -7.96 -8.59 8.72
N LEU A 138 -6.67 -8.33 8.95
CA LEU A 138 -5.87 -9.05 9.95
C LEU A 138 -6.42 -8.77 11.36
N PRO A 139 -6.82 -9.80 12.13
CA PRO A 139 -7.30 -9.60 13.50
C PRO A 139 -6.24 -8.94 14.39
N ALA A 140 -6.66 -8.08 15.31
CA ALA A 140 -5.75 -7.28 16.13
C ALA A 140 -4.80 -8.15 16.98
N GLU A 141 -5.31 -9.26 17.49
CA GLU A 141 -4.58 -10.27 18.26
C GLU A 141 -3.50 -10.99 17.43
N ARG A 142 -3.59 -10.98 16.10
CA ARG A 142 -2.60 -11.59 15.19
C ARG A 142 -1.56 -10.59 14.67
N LEU A 143 -1.66 -9.30 15.00
CA LEU A 143 -0.69 -8.31 14.54
C LEU A 143 0.73 -8.63 15.03
N GLU A 144 0.90 -9.02 16.29
CA GLU A 144 2.22 -9.36 16.82
C GLU A 144 2.80 -10.64 16.19
N GLU A 145 1.94 -11.62 15.87
CA GLU A 145 2.34 -12.82 15.12
C GLU A 145 2.82 -12.45 13.71
N PHE A 146 2.12 -11.54 13.03
CA PHE A 146 2.53 -11.02 11.74
C PHE A 146 3.89 -10.31 11.83
N VAL A 147 4.07 -9.38 12.77
CA VAL A 147 5.32 -8.63 12.95
C VAL A 147 6.50 -9.57 13.21
N ARG A 148 6.32 -10.57 14.09
CA ARG A 148 7.36 -11.56 14.37
C ARG A 148 7.69 -12.39 13.12
N SER A 149 6.68 -12.87 12.40
CA SER A 149 6.87 -13.65 11.18
C SER A 149 7.58 -12.85 10.08
N PHE A 150 7.19 -11.60 9.88
CA PHE A 150 7.79 -10.69 8.89
C PHE A 150 9.28 -10.44 9.18
N ARG A 151 9.65 -10.24 10.46
CA ARG A 151 11.03 -9.98 10.89
C ARG A 151 11.93 -11.23 10.87
N ALA A 152 11.33 -12.40 11.05
CA ALA A 152 12.06 -13.67 11.08
C ALA A 152 12.39 -14.19 9.68
N LEU A 153 11.69 -13.71 8.64
CA LEU A 153 11.96 -14.12 7.27
C LEU A 153 13.30 -13.58 6.78
N ASP A 154 14.06 -14.48 6.15
CA ASP A 154 15.19 -14.08 5.34
C ASP A 154 14.69 -13.70 3.95
N TRP A 155 14.54 -12.39 3.73
CA TRP A 155 14.08 -11.83 2.45
C TRP A 155 15.15 -11.94 1.35
N CYS A 156 16.40 -12.26 1.72
CA CYS A 156 17.54 -12.39 0.82
C CYS A 156 17.71 -13.82 0.29
N GLN A 157 17.29 -14.85 1.04
CA GLN A 157 17.42 -16.26 0.65
C GLN A 157 16.15 -16.83 -0.02
N GLU A 158 16.29 -17.86 -0.85
CA GLU A 158 15.14 -18.60 -1.37
C GLU A 158 14.42 -19.34 -0.22
N PRO A 159 13.07 -19.42 -0.23
CA PRO A 159 12.37 -20.31 0.68
C PRO A 159 12.84 -21.73 0.40
N SER A 160 13.45 -22.38 1.40
CA SER A 160 13.71 -23.82 1.35
C SER A 160 12.35 -24.51 1.14
N ARG A 161 12.26 -25.32 0.08
CA ARG A 161 11.06 -26.07 -0.29
C ARG A 161 10.64 -27.05 0.79
#